data_AF-A0A3R1AF92-F1
#
_entry.id   AF-A0A3R1AF92-F1
#
_cell.length_a   1.000
_cell.length_b   1.000
_cell.length_c   1.000
_cell.angle_alpha   90.00
_cell.angle_beta   90.00
_cell.angle_gamma   90.00
#
_symmetry.space_group_name_H-M   'P 1'
#
loop_
_entity.id
_entity.type
_entity.pdbx_description
1 polymer ?
#
loop_
_entity_poly.entity_id
_entity_poly.type
_entity_poly.pdbx_seq_one_letter_code
_entity_poly.pdbx_strand_id
1 'polypeptide(L)' 'MYKILVTEVNYLTGKKSEWIYRNTYKTTQAAERAAYAFNYTCKAYDNTAKYSRSTRIIKEFSHV' A
#
# COMPACT_ATOMS: atom_id res chain seq x y z
N MET A 1 -4.34 11.91 12.32
CA MET A 1 -4.84 11.73 10.93
C MET A 1 -4.51 10.32 10.45
N TYR A 2 -5.00 9.87 9.30
CA TYR A 2 -4.70 8.54 8.74
C TYR A 2 -3.83 8.65 7.49
N LYS A 3 -2.86 7.75 7.34
CA LYS A 3 -1.99 7.62 6.16
C LYS A 3 -2.07 6.20 5.61
N ILE A 4 -1.67 6.03 4.35
CA ILE A 4 -1.63 4.72 3.69
C ILE A 4 -0.16 4.32 3.58
N LEU A 5 0.22 3.20 4.17
CA LEU A 5 1.49 2.52 3.92
C LEU A 5 1.29 1.59 2.73
N VAL A 6 2.11 1.76 1.69
CA VAL A 6 2.13 0.91 0.51
C VAL A 6 3.34 -0.01 0.62
N THR A 7 3.11 -1.30 0.49
CA THR A 7 4.14 -2.34 0.43
C THR A 7 4.15 -2.93 -0.96
N GLU A 8 5.31 -2.93 -1.60
CA GLU A 8 5.54 -3.59 -2.89
C GLU A 8 6.57 -4.70 -2.71
N VAL A 9 6.23 -5.89 -3.20
CA VAL A 9 7.09 -7.06 -3.20
C VAL A 9 7.40 -7.42 -4.65
N ASN A 10 8.68 -7.38 -5.01
CA ASN A 10 9.18 -7.87 -6.28
C ASN A 10 9.68 -9.31 -6.09
N TYR A 11 8.91 -10.28 -6.58
CA TYR A 11 9.24 -11.70 -6.44
C TYR A 11 10.39 -12.15 -7.33
N LEU A 12 10.76 -11.38 -8.37
CA LEU A 12 11.92 -11.68 -9.21
C LEU A 12 13.24 -11.38 -8.49
N THR A 13 13.27 -10.35 -7.66
CA THR A 13 14.49 -9.88 -6.98
C THR A 13 14.46 -10.13 -5.47
N GLY A 14 13.34 -10.61 -4.93
CA GLY A 14 13.11 -10.73 -3.48
C GLY A 14 13.02 -9.38 -2.75
N LYS A 15 13.07 -8.25 -3.46
CA LYS A 15 13.08 -6.93 -2.85
C LYS A 15 11.70 -6.54 -2.35
N LYS A 16 11.66 -6.09 -1.10
CA LYS A 16 10.49 -5.48 -0.47
C LYS A 16 10.75 -3.98 -0.35
N SER A 17 9.83 -3.16 -0.87
CA SER A 17 9.85 -1.70 -0.75
C SER A 17 8.60 -1.23 -0.02
N GLU A 18 8.78 -0.31 0.93
CA GLU A 18 7.68 0.24 1.72
C GLU A 18 7.75 1.76 1.68
N TRP A 19 6.63 2.41 1.39
CA TRP A 19 6.55 3.86 1.38
C TRP A 19 5.19 4.36 1.85
N ILE A 20 5.21 5.56 2.45
CA ILE A 20 4.01 6.23 2.91
C ILE A 20 3.43 7.04 1.75
N TYR A 21 2.16 6.82 1.44
CA TYR A 21 1.43 7.65 0.50
C TYR A 21 1.32 9.07 1.03
N ARG A 22 1.63 10.05 0.18
CA ARG A 22 1.78 11.45 0.61
C ARG A 22 0.49 12.05 1.20
N ASN A 23 -0.67 11.57 0.78
CA ASN A 23 -1.94 12.13 1.25
C ASN A 23 -2.30 11.62 2.65
N THR A 24 -2.82 12.54 3.46
CA THR A 24 -3.43 12.26 4.75
C THR A 24 -4.95 12.28 4.63
N TYR A 25 -5.61 11.48 5.46
CA TYR A 25 -7.06 11.31 5.47
C TYR A 25 -7.60 11.57 6.87
N LYS A 26 -8.79 12.20 6.94
CA LYS A 26 -9.42 12.54 8.23
C LYS A 26 -10.08 11.32 8.90
N THR A 27 -10.52 10.34 8.13
CA THR A 27 -11.20 9.13 8.62
C THR A 27 -10.53 7.86 8.09
N THR A 28 -10.69 6.74 8.81
CA THR A 28 -10.27 5.40 8.35
C THR A 28 -10.94 5.05 7.03
N GLN A 29 -12.25 5.26 6.93
CA GLN A 29 -13.07 4.92 5.77
C GLN A 29 -12.60 5.62 4.48
N ALA A 30 -12.18 6.89 4.57
CA ALA A 30 -11.62 7.62 3.43
C ALA A 30 -10.26 7.05 3.02
N ALA A 31 -9.42 6.69 3.98
CA ALA A 31 -8.14 6.01 3.72
C ALA A 31 -8.36 4.61 3.12
N GLU A 32 -9.37 3.85 3.55
CA GLU A 32 -9.73 2.52 3.01
C GLU A 32 -10.17 2.60 1.54
N ARG A 33 -11.06 3.54 1.21
CA ARG A 33 -11.50 3.74 -0.18
C ARG A 33 -10.33 4.12 -1.09
N ALA A 34 -9.43 4.98 -0.62
CA ALA A 34 -8.24 5.35 -1.38
C ALA A 34 -7.25 4.18 -1.49
N ALA A 35 -7.03 3.43 -0.40
CA ALA A 35 -6.18 2.24 -0.35
C ALA A 35 -6.64 1.14 -1.32
N TYR A 36 -7.96 0.99 -1.50
CA TYR A 36 -8.54 0.04 -2.44
C TYR A 36 -8.05 0.24 -3.88
N ALA A 37 -7.83 1.49 -4.31
CA ALA A 37 -7.30 1.80 -5.64
C ALA A 37 -5.82 1.38 -5.82
N PHE A 38 -5.10 1.12 -4.73
CA PHE A 38 -3.70 0.68 -4.75
C PHE A 38 -3.52 -0.83 -4.58
N ASN A 39 -4.56 -1.53 -4.10
CA ASN A 39 -4.55 -2.98 -3.96
C ASN A 39 -4.66 -3.60 -5.35
N TYR A 40 -3.51 -3.86 -5.98
CA TYR A 40 -3.43 -4.61 -7.23
C TYR A 40 -2.64 -5.90 -6.98
N THR A 41 -3.34 -7.02 -7.05
CA THR A 41 -2.74 -8.35 -7.02
C THR A 41 -2.34 -8.72 -8.45
N CYS A 42 -1.04 -8.59 -8.74
CA CYS A 42 -0.33 -9.29 -9.82
C CYS A 42 -0.72 -8.95 -11.28
N LYS A 43 0.21 -8.31 -12.01
CA LYS A 43 0.32 -8.53 -13.46
C LYS A 43 0.94 -9.93 -13.65
N ALA A 44 0.11 -10.93 -13.95
CA ALA A 44 0.59 -12.24 -14.36
C ALA A 44 1.21 -12.14 -15.75
N TYR A 45 2.43 -12.64 -15.90
CA TYR A 45 3.06 -12.94 -17.19
C TYR A 45 3.62 -14.35 -17.04
N ASP A 46 3.16 -15.30 -17.87
CA ASP A 46 3.52 -16.72 -17.80
C ASP A 46 3.30 -17.41 -16.44
N ASN A 47 2.09 -17.29 -15.89
CA ASN A 47 1.65 -17.99 -14.65
C ASN A 47 2.44 -17.69 -13.37
N THR A 48 3.35 -16.70 -13.38
CA THR A 48 4.15 -16.35 -12.21
C THR A 48 3.92 -14.89 -11.80
N ALA A 49 3.49 -14.67 -10.56
CA ALA A 49 3.35 -13.32 -10.00
C ALA A 49 4.73 -12.67 -9.85
N LYS A 50 5.04 -11.65 -10.67
CA LYS A 50 6.32 -10.93 -10.60
C LYS A 50 6.33 -9.84 -9.52
N TYR A 51 5.16 -9.25 -9.25
CA TYR A 51 4.99 -8.14 -8.32
C TYR A 51 3.67 -8.27 -7.55
N SER A 52 3.70 -7.95 -6.26
CA SER A 52 2.50 -7.74 -5.44
C SER A 52 2.56 -6.37 -4.78
N ARG A 53 1.43 -5.67 -4.75
CA ARG A 53 1.28 -4.42 -4.01
C ARG A 53 0.12 -4.55 -3.04
N SER A 54 0.39 -4.29 -1.77
CA SER A 54 -0.61 -4.26 -0.71
C SER A 54 -0.56 -2.94 0.03
N THR A 55 -1.67 -2.58 0.67
CA THR A 55 -1.77 -1.36 1.47
C THR A 55 -2.24 -1.63 2.88
N ARG A 56 -1.71 -0.84 3.83
CA ARG A 56 -2.11 -0.84 5.24
C ARG A 56 -2.39 0.59 5.68
N ILE A 57 -3.44 0.78 6.48
CA ILE A 57 -3.76 2.09 7.03
C ILE A 57 -3.03 2.26 8.34
N ILE A 58 -2.31 3.37 8.46
CA ILE A 58 -1.60 3.75 9.67
C ILE A 58 -2.25 5.01 10.25
N LYS A 59 -2.48 5.00 11.56
CA LYS A 59 -2.95 6.20 12.28
C LYS A 59 -1.72 7.02 12.65
N GLU A 60 -1.63 8.21 12.08
CA GLU A 60 -0.64 9.19 12.50
C GLU A 60 -1.14 9.86 13.77
N PHE A 61 -0.52 9.48 14.87
CA PHE A 61 -0.61 10.22 16.12
C PHE A 61 0.28 11.44 15.97
N SER A 62 -0.35 12.61 15.81
CA SER A 62 0.34 13.87 16.03
C SER A 62 0.71 13.87 17.52
N HIS A 63 1.96 13.53 17.85
CA HIS A 63 2.49 13.98 19.12
C HIS A 63 2.54 15.51 19.06
N VAL A 64 2.05 16.08 20.16
CA VAL A 64 1.83 17.50 20.47
C VAL A 64 3.00 18.38 20.02
#